data_AF-A0A9D9M404-F1
#
_entry.id   AF-A0A9D9M404-F1
#
_cell.length_a   1.000
_cell.length_b   1.000
_cell.length_c   1.000
_cell.angle_alpha   90.00
_cell.angle_beta   90.00
_cell.angle_gamma   90.00
#
_symmetry.space_group_name_H-M   'P 1'
#
loop_
_entity.id
_entity.type
_entity.pdbx_description
1 polymer ?
#
loop_
_entity_poly.entity_id
_entity_poly.type
_entity_poly.pdbx_seq_one_letter_code
_entity_poly.pdbx_strand_id
1 'polypeptide(L)'
;MKALFYLPVAALMALAAVSCGNKEKTETPSGPVDYSTRIEDGVFRSFCLQNYDTDADGKLLIGETNAVTEISVPSMGIRSLKGIECFVNLLRLDCSGNNIRSLDLSRNTKLEYLNCQDSFVDYIYLKEGQTIGEIEKGVFYRYLPAHIEIDSMVSCAQDASNPISFDAYMGRDENPETVTWKSDVPSFKEETTPVVPYKKSTLEYSNMSKIGNMEPGKLYNIWAVTDEGVKSQAARFGILGNEPMLFFSSPATDKTYPTDYVLQFVVFFHPGSAGSGKPSIKLVGDGNSKSFDSGVNSGDYNNISWSTPGKKEVITYFVYGSKVYSDTLKLNIIPEWPEIKYVN
;
A
#
# COMPACT_ATOMS: atom_id res chain seq x y z
N MET A 1 -37.18 -45.20 49.44
CA MET A 1 -37.15 -44.05 48.50
C MET A 1 -36.54 -42.85 49.23
N LYS A 2 -35.75 -41.98 48.57
CA LYS A 2 -35.32 -40.59 48.94
C LYS A 2 -34.82 -40.35 50.40
N ALA A 3 -33.59 -39.90 50.67
CA ALA A 3 -33.00 -38.54 50.48
C ALA A 3 -33.75 -37.43 51.26
N LEU A 4 -33.17 -36.36 51.83
CA LEU A 4 -31.86 -35.67 51.69
C LEU A 4 -31.30 -35.28 53.12
N PHE A 5 -30.20 -34.52 53.43
CA PHE A 5 -29.08 -33.84 52.71
C PHE A 5 -27.84 -33.49 53.61
N TYR A 6 -26.99 -32.54 53.15
CA TYR A 6 -25.70 -31.97 53.63
C TYR A 6 -25.56 -31.35 55.04
N LEU A 7 -24.29 -31.16 55.47
CA LEU A 7 -23.77 -30.16 56.44
C LEU A 7 -22.34 -29.67 56.03
N PRO A 8 -21.90 -28.43 56.36
CA PRO A 8 -20.58 -27.88 56.01
C PRO A 8 -19.55 -27.83 57.17
N VAL A 9 -18.27 -27.65 56.83
CA VAL A 9 -17.10 -27.52 57.74
C VAL A 9 -16.25 -26.34 57.22
N ALA A 10 -16.21 -25.17 57.87
CA ALA A 10 -15.51 -24.77 59.11
C ALA A 10 -14.10 -24.18 58.83
N ALA A 11 -13.65 -23.26 59.68
CA ALA A 11 -12.52 -22.36 59.41
C ALA A 11 -11.41 -22.47 60.47
N LEU A 12 -10.20 -21.99 60.13
CA LEU A 12 -9.17 -21.63 61.11
C LEU A 12 -8.26 -20.53 60.56
N MET A 13 -7.83 -19.60 61.43
CA MET A 13 -6.77 -18.63 61.14
C MET A 13 -5.56 -18.89 62.03
N ALA A 14 -4.36 -18.70 61.46
CA ALA A 14 -3.09 -18.62 62.17
C ALA A 14 -2.20 -17.60 61.45
N LEU A 15 -1.29 -16.94 62.18
CA LEU A 15 -0.47 -15.84 61.66
C LEU A 15 0.99 -15.93 62.13
N ALA A 16 1.87 -15.25 61.39
CA ALA A 16 3.28 -14.93 61.68
C ALA A 16 4.30 -16.09 61.61
N ALA A 17 5.10 -16.09 60.54
CA ALA A 17 6.58 -15.99 60.56
C ALA A 17 7.20 -16.46 59.22
N VAL A 18 7.18 -15.62 58.18
CA VAL A 18 7.93 -15.89 56.94
C VAL A 18 9.34 -15.31 57.07
N SER A 19 10.35 -16.18 57.11
CA SER A 19 11.76 -15.79 57.10
C SER A 19 12.48 -16.39 55.90
N CYS A 20 13.02 -15.50 55.05
CA CYS A 20 14.11 -15.71 54.11
C CYS A 20 14.04 -16.90 53.11
N GLY A 21 14.17 -16.59 51.82
CA GLY A 21 14.95 -17.47 50.93
C GLY A 21 14.25 -18.08 49.71
N ASN A 22 13.61 -17.26 48.87
CA ASN A 22 13.66 -17.49 47.43
C ASN A 22 13.72 -16.16 46.69
N LYS A 23 14.92 -15.77 46.25
CA LYS A 23 15.07 -14.83 45.14
C LYS A 23 15.00 -15.67 43.87
N GLU A 24 13.92 -15.53 43.11
CA GLU A 24 13.94 -15.99 41.73
C GLU A 24 15.07 -15.27 41.01
N LYS A 25 16.03 -16.03 40.47
CA LYS A 25 17.02 -15.47 39.58
C LYS A 25 16.32 -15.17 38.25
N THR A 26 16.10 -13.89 37.97
CA THR A 26 16.02 -13.43 36.58
C THR A 26 17.40 -13.64 35.96
N GLU A 27 17.64 -14.81 35.35
CA GLU A 27 18.88 -15.08 34.65
C GLU A 27 18.90 -14.26 33.35
N THR A 28 19.55 -13.09 33.41
CA THR A 28 20.00 -12.38 32.21
C THR A 28 20.87 -13.33 31.39
N PRO A 29 20.61 -13.51 30.08
CA PRO A 29 21.41 -14.41 29.25
C PRO A 29 22.87 -13.96 29.26
N SER A 30 23.76 -14.84 29.72
CA SER A 30 25.16 -14.52 30.04
C SER A 30 26.14 -14.78 28.88
N GLY A 31 25.62 -15.04 27.67
CA GLY A 31 26.41 -15.13 26.43
C GLY A 31 26.46 -13.80 25.68
N PRO A 32 27.38 -13.63 24.72
CA PRO A 32 27.36 -12.51 23.80
C PRO A 32 26.07 -12.54 22.96
N VAL A 33 25.56 -11.36 22.61
CA VAL A 33 24.33 -11.22 21.82
C VAL A 33 24.63 -11.50 20.35
N ASP A 34 24.00 -12.54 19.81
CA ASP A 34 23.94 -12.79 18.36
C ASP A 34 22.83 -11.93 17.72
N TYR A 35 23.24 -11.01 16.85
CA TYR A 35 22.35 -10.14 16.09
C TYR A 35 21.74 -10.81 14.86
N SER A 36 22.27 -11.95 14.38
CA SER A 36 21.70 -12.68 13.25
C SER A 36 20.25 -13.12 13.52
N THR A 37 19.95 -13.47 14.79
CA THR A 37 18.59 -13.78 15.30
C THR A 37 17.59 -12.64 15.16
N ARG A 38 18.06 -11.40 14.97
CA ARG A 38 17.21 -10.19 14.80
C ARG A 38 16.99 -9.84 13.34
N ILE A 39 17.72 -10.47 12.42
CA ILE A 39 17.53 -10.25 10.99
C ILE A 39 16.45 -11.21 10.51
N GLU A 40 15.23 -10.70 10.33
CA GLU A 40 14.04 -11.51 10.07
C GLU A 40 14.05 -12.10 8.66
N ASP A 41 14.34 -11.25 7.66
CA ASP A 41 14.39 -11.61 6.24
C ASP A 41 15.52 -12.61 5.96
N GLY A 42 15.17 -13.75 5.35
CA GLY A 42 16.11 -14.84 5.09
C GLY A 42 17.20 -14.51 4.06
N VAL A 43 16.91 -13.63 3.10
CA VAL A 43 17.89 -13.19 2.10
C VAL A 43 18.86 -12.20 2.74
N PHE A 44 18.34 -11.20 3.44
CA PHE A 44 19.18 -10.21 4.13
C PHE A 44 20.05 -10.84 5.23
N ARG A 45 19.50 -11.80 6.01
CA ARG A 45 20.27 -12.56 7.01
C ARG A 45 21.37 -13.40 6.38
N SER A 46 21.09 -14.07 5.26
CA SER A 46 22.09 -14.88 4.54
C SER A 46 23.19 -14.00 3.95
N PHE A 47 22.86 -12.84 3.39
CA PHE A 47 23.82 -11.84 2.94
C PHE A 47 24.72 -11.36 4.09
N CYS A 48 24.13 -11.01 5.23
CA CYS A 48 24.91 -10.50 6.37
C CYS A 48 25.86 -11.56 6.94
N LEU A 49 25.40 -12.81 7.10
CA LEU A 49 26.29 -13.91 7.48
C LEU A 49 27.39 -14.14 6.44
N GLN A 50 27.06 -14.16 5.15
CA GLN A 50 28.06 -14.42 4.09
C GLN A 50 29.16 -13.35 3.98
N ASN A 51 28.89 -12.10 4.38
CA ASN A 51 29.81 -10.97 4.21
C ASN A 51 30.40 -10.42 5.52
N TYR A 52 29.76 -10.68 6.67
CA TYR A 52 30.10 -10.04 7.95
C TYR A 52 30.28 -11.02 9.12
N ASP A 53 29.96 -12.31 8.99
CA ASP A 53 30.41 -13.36 9.92
C ASP A 53 31.89 -13.64 9.61
N THR A 54 32.78 -13.23 10.51
CA THR A 54 34.24 -13.18 10.26
C THR A 54 35.01 -14.35 10.85
N ASP A 55 34.45 -15.05 11.85
CA ASP A 55 35.00 -16.30 12.38
C ASP A 55 34.23 -17.56 11.90
N ALA A 56 33.12 -17.37 11.18
CA ALA A 56 32.25 -18.38 10.60
C ALA A 56 31.55 -19.28 11.63
N ASP A 57 31.29 -18.78 12.85
CA ASP A 57 30.56 -19.52 13.89
C ASP A 57 29.02 -19.52 13.72
N GLY A 58 28.52 -18.85 12.67
CA GLY A 58 27.12 -18.83 12.23
C GLY A 58 26.27 -17.74 12.88
N LYS A 59 26.91 -16.67 13.38
CA LYS A 59 26.29 -15.58 14.16
C LYS A 59 26.76 -14.23 13.63
N LEU A 60 26.23 -13.15 14.20
CA LEU A 60 26.77 -11.81 14.03
C LEU A 60 26.93 -11.17 15.40
N LEU A 61 28.17 -10.96 15.84
CA LEU A 61 28.49 -10.40 17.15
C LEU A 61 28.79 -8.90 17.06
N ILE A 62 28.81 -8.22 18.22
CA ILE A 62 28.97 -6.77 18.29
C ILE A 62 30.29 -6.23 17.70
N GLY A 63 31.34 -7.05 17.60
CA GLY A 63 32.58 -6.66 16.93
C GLY A 63 32.39 -6.48 15.42
N GLU A 64 31.58 -7.36 14.83
CA GLU A 64 31.36 -7.49 13.39
C GLU A 64 30.34 -6.48 12.90
N THR A 65 29.19 -6.36 13.58
CA THR A 65 28.17 -5.36 13.22
C THR A 65 28.68 -3.93 13.42
N ASN A 66 29.67 -3.72 14.28
CA ASN A 66 30.39 -2.45 14.41
C ASN A 66 31.46 -2.22 13.33
N ALA A 67 31.97 -3.26 12.65
CA ALA A 67 32.94 -3.11 11.58
C ALA A 67 32.29 -2.70 10.25
N VAL A 68 31.01 -3.02 10.05
CA VAL A 68 30.25 -2.67 8.85
C VAL A 68 29.99 -1.16 8.77
N THR A 69 30.52 -0.54 7.71
CA THR A 69 30.29 0.87 7.34
C THR A 69 29.47 1.03 6.07
N GLU A 70 29.32 -0.03 5.26
CA GLU A 70 28.53 -0.02 4.02
C GLU A 70 27.79 -1.35 3.82
N ILE A 71 26.51 -1.25 3.44
CA ILE A 71 25.64 -2.36 3.02
C ILE A 71 25.08 -1.99 1.64
N SER A 72 25.33 -2.81 0.63
CA SER A 72 24.69 -2.73 -0.68
C SER A 72 24.04 -4.07 -0.98
N VAL A 73 22.71 -4.06 -1.11
CA VAL A 73 21.85 -5.24 -1.35
C VAL A 73 20.83 -5.00 -2.49
N PRO A 74 21.24 -4.42 -3.64
CA PRO A 74 20.32 -4.01 -4.69
C PRO A 74 19.66 -5.20 -5.38
N SER A 75 18.36 -5.08 -5.68
CA SER A 75 17.56 -6.06 -6.45
C SER A 75 17.60 -7.50 -5.92
N MET A 76 17.85 -7.70 -4.62
CA MET A 76 17.96 -9.03 -4.01
C MET A 76 16.61 -9.68 -3.66
N GLY A 77 15.49 -8.99 -3.89
CA GLY A 77 14.16 -9.48 -3.53
C GLY A 77 13.83 -9.42 -2.03
N ILE A 78 14.64 -8.66 -1.27
CA ILE A 78 14.46 -8.45 0.17
C ILE A 78 13.11 -7.76 0.44
N ARG A 79 12.41 -8.20 1.47
CA ARG A 79 11.09 -7.68 1.90
C ARG A 79 11.18 -6.91 3.21
N SER A 80 12.23 -7.14 4.01
CA SER A 80 12.47 -6.43 5.26
C SER A 80 13.96 -6.26 5.54
N LEU A 81 14.37 -5.05 5.93
CA LEU A 81 15.70 -4.80 6.53
C LEU A 81 15.65 -4.82 8.07
N LYS A 82 14.60 -5.39 8.68
CA LYS A 82 14.54 -5.57 10.13
C LYS A 82 15.75 -6.38 10.60
N GLY A 83 16.46 -5.86 11.60
CA GLY A 83 17.78 -6.31 12.02
C GLY A 83 18.89 -5.30 11.71
N ILE A 84 18.70 -4.40 10.73
CA ILE A 84 19.71 -3.41 10.32
C ILE A 84 20.13 -2.45 11.46
N GLU A 85 19.30 -2.33 12.49
CA GLU A 85 19.57 -1.54 13.69
C GLU A 85 20.84 -1.96 14.48
N CYS A 86 21.41 -3.13 14.21
CA CYS A 86 22.66 -3.59 14.83
C CYS A 86 23.92 -3.00 14.19
N PHE A 87 23.84 -2.50 12.95
CA PHE A 87 24.95 -1.89 12.21
C PHE A 87 25.07 -0.39 12.55
N VAL A 88 25.38 -0.09 13.82
CA VAL A 88 25.37 1.29 14.36
C VAL A 88 26.48 2.20 13.78
N ASN A 89 27.42 1.63 13.03
CA ASN A 89 28.48 2.35 12.32
C ASN A 89 28.23 2.49 10.81
N LEU A 90 27.07 2.06 10.31
CA LEU A 90 26.69 2.17 8.90
C LEU A 90 26.66 3.62 8.43
N LEU A 91 27.45 3.93 7.38
CA LEU A 91 27.57 5.23 6.73
C LEU A 91 26.81 5.25 5.40
N ARG A 92 26.79 4.13 4.67
CA ARG A 92 26.17 3.99 3.35
C ARG A 92 25.24 2.79 3.30
N LEU A 93 24.01 3.00 2.83
CA LEU A 93 23.03 1.95 2.56
C LEU A 93 22.51 2.09 1.13
N ASP A 94 22.71 1.04 0.32
CA ASP A 94 21.97 0.84 -0.92
C ASP A 94 21.07 -0.39 -0.74
N CYS A 95 19.76 -0.14 -0.81
CA CYS A 95 18.73 -1.17 -0.77
C CYS A 95 17.76 -1.05 -1.96
N SER A 96 18.24 -0.52 -3.09
CA SER A 96 17.44 -0.27 -4.30
C SER A 96 16.79 -1.52 -4.90
N GLY A 97 15.66 -1.37 -5.61
CA GLY A 97 14.96 -2.45 -6.30
C GLY A 97 14.42 -3.58 -5.40
N ASN A 98 14.12 -3.31 -4.12
CA ASN A 98 13.64 -4.30 -3.15
C ASN A 98 12.22 -4.01 -2.64
N ASN A 99 11.48 -5.03 -2.19
CA ASN A 99 10.09 -4.88 -1.75
C ASN A 99 9.96 -4.47 -0.27
N ILE A 100 10.72 -3.45 0.13
CA ILE A 100 10.79 -2.93 1.50
C ILE A 100 9.72 -1.85 1.70
N ARG A 101 8.71 -2.12 2.53
CA ARG A 101 7.60 -1.17 2.81
C ARG A 101 7.91 -0.12 3.88
N SER A 102 8.80 -0.42 4.81
CA SER A 102 9.19 0.51 5.88
C SER A 102 10.63 0.27 6.29
N LEU A 103 11.38 1.34 6.46
CA LEU A 103 12.82 1.31 6.72
C LEU A 103 13.13 2.07 8.02
N ASP A 104 13.44 1.32 9.09
CA ASP A 104 13.85 1.90 10.39
C ASP A 104 15.36 2.03 10.45
N LEU A 105 15.83 3.28 10.46
CA LEU A 105 17.24 3.68 10.51
C LEU A 105 17.54 4.51 11.77
N SER A 106 16.63 4.52 12.76
CA SER A 106 16.73 5.29 13.99
C SER A 106 17.91 4.90 14.90
N ARG A 107 18.55 3.76 14.63
CA ARG A 107 19.79 3.32 15.31
C ARG A 107 21.03 3.53 14.45
N ASN A 108 20.88 3.62 13.12
CA ASN A 108 21.95 3.87 12.16
C ASN A 108 22.27 5.38 12.07
N THR A 109 22.53 5.99 13.23
CA THR A 109 22.65 7.46 13.41
C THR A 109 23.86 8.10 12.73
N LYS A 110 24.71 7.31 12.05
CA LYS A 110 25.83 7.77 11.22
C LYS A 110 25.58 7.66 9.72
N LEU A 111 24.37 7.27 9.30
CA LEU A 111 24.07 7.06 7.88
C LEU A 111 24.10 8.40 7.12
N GLU A 112 25.08 8.56 6.25
CA GLU A 112 25.30 9.74 5.41
C GLU A 112 24.62 9.59 4.04
N TYR A 113 24.52 8.37 3.52
CA TYR A 113 23.94 8.06 2.21
C TYR A 113 22.91 6.92 2.30
N LEU A 114 21.76 7.12 1.65
CA LEU A 114 20.72 6.11 1.44
C LEU A 114 20.27 6.10 -0.02
N ASN A 115 20.45 4.99 -0.75
CA ASN A 115 19.68 4.73 -1.96
C ASN A 115 18.54 3.75 -1.65
N CYS A 116 17.31 4.20 -1.89
CA CYS A 116 16.10 3.38 -1.84
C CYS A 116 15.25 3.54 -3.12
N GLN A 117 15.89 3.78 -4.27
CA GLN A 117 15.27 3.85 -5.60
C GLN A 117 14.61 2.51 -5.97
N ASP A 118 13.45 2.57 -6.62
CA ASP A 118 12.62 1.41 -6.99
C ASP A 118 12.30 0.45 -5.83
N SER A 119 12.43 0.93 -4.59
CA SER A 119 12.04 0.23 -3.37
C SER A 119 10.81 0.90 -2.76
N PHE A 120 9.78 0.12 -2.45
CA PHE A 120 8.45 0.64 -2.09
C PHE A 120 8.31 1.18 -0.67
N VAL A 121 9.31 1.94 -0.23
CA VAL A 121 9.37 2.48 1.13
C VAL A 121 8.24 3.50 1.29
N ASP A 122 7.22 3.14 2.08
CA ASP A 122 6.16 4.06 2.47
C ASP A 122 6.68 5.04 3.55
N TYR A 123 7.56 4.56 4.45
CA TYR A 123 8.10 5.31 5.59
C TYR A 123 9.59 5.04 5.85
N ILE A 124 10.36 6.10 6.08
CA ILE A 124 11.66 6.03 6.75
C ILE A 124 11.48 6.48 8.20
N TYR A 125 11.94 5.69 9.16
CA TYR A 125 12.02 6.10 10.57
C TYR A 125 13.45 6.51 10.92
N LEU A 126 13.61 7.75 11.37
CA LEU A 126 14.86 8.33 11.86
C LEU A 126 14.72 8.65 13.35
N LYS A 127 15.84 8.76 14.06
CA LYS A 127 15.83 9.32 15.42
C LYS A 127 15.57 10.83 15.37
N GLU A 128 14.87 11.40 16.35
CA GLU A 128 14.79 12.86 16.50
C GLU A 128 16.19 13.52 16.44
N GLY A 129 16.34 14.47 15.53
CA GLY A 129 17.61 15.17 15.25
C GLY A 129 18.59 14.46 14.31
N GLN A 130 18.28 13.25 13.83
CA GLN A 130 19.08 12.55 12.81
C GLN A 130 18.78 13.10 11.40
N THR A 131 19.82 13.29 10.60
CA THR A 131 19.75 13.64 9.17
C THR A 131 20.59 12.66 8.37
N ILE A 132 20.08 12.23 7.20
CA ILE A 132 20.89 11.58 6.17
C ILE A 132 21.33 12.69 5.20
N GLY A 133 22.59 12.71 4.79
CA GLY A 133 23.15 13.78 3.95
C GLY A 133 22.67 13.71 2.51
N GLU A 134 22.60 12.50 1.95
CA GLU A 134 22.11 12.21 0.61
C GLU A 134 21.10 11.06 0.64
N ILE A 135 19.92 11.28 0.07
CA ILE A 135 18.92 10.23 -0.13
C ILE A 135 18.62 10.14 -1.62
N GLU A 136 19.18 9.13 -2.28
CA GLU A 136 18.80 8.77 -3.65
C GLU A 136 17.41 8.15 -3.63
N LYS A 137 16.44 8.98 -4.06
CA LYS A 137 15.04 8.63 -4.26
C LYS A 137 14.75 8.50 -5.75
N GLY A 138 13.71 7.76 -6.08
CA GLY A 138 13.28 7.58 -7.45
C GLY A 138 12.33 6.41 -7.58
N VAL A 139 11.33 6.60 -8.43
CA VAL A 139 10.51 5.51 -8.95
C VAL A 139 10.64 5.59 -10.46
N PHE A 140 11.29 4.62 -11.09
CA PHE A 140 11.18 4.47 -12.53
C PHE A 140 9.74 4.05 -12.82
N TYR A 141 8.93 4.98 -13.37
CA TYR A 141 7.55 4.81 -13.86
C TYR A 141 7.43 3.83 -15.05
N ARG A 142 8.19 2.74 -15.02
CA ARG A 142 8.25 1.62 -15.98
C ARG A 142 8.66 0.29 -15.33
N TYR A 143 9.25 0.27 -14.14
CA TYR A 143 9.85 -0.94 -13.56
C TYR A 143 9.62 -1.09 -12.05
N LEU A 144 8.35 -1.15 -11.65
CA LEU A 144 7.97 -1.63 -10.32
C LEU A 144 8.03 -3.18 -10.29
N PRO A 145 8.89 -3.81 -9.47
CA PRO A 145 8.90 -5.27 -9.36
C PRO A 145 7.65 -5.78 -8.62
N ALA A 146 7.06 -6.85 -9.14
CA ALA A 146 5.84 -7.51 -8.64
C ALA A 146 4.69 -6.57 -8.27
N HIS A 147 4.12 -5.92 -9.29
CA HIS A 147 2.89 -5.13 -9.16
C HIS A 147 1.98 -5.34 -10.36
N ILE A 148 0.79 -5.87 -10.10
CA ILE A 148 -0.34 -5.68 -11.01
C ILE A 148 -0.77 -4.20 -10.96
N GLU A 149 -0.65 -3.51 -12.09
CA GLU A 149 -1.20 -2.18 -12.33
C GLU A 149 -2.47 -2.25 -13.20
N ILE A 150 -3.49 -1.44 -12.90
CA ILE A 150 -4.64 -1.24 -13.79
C ILE A 150 -4.37 -0.01 -14.66
N ASP A 151 -3.67 -0.21 -15.78
CA ASP A 151 -3.42 0.86 -16.76
C ASP A 151 -4.72 1.18 -17.50
N SER A 152 -4.86 2.45 -17.89
CA SER A 152 -6.15 3.09 -18.17
C SER A 152 -6.37 3.40 -19.64
N MET A 153 -5.96 2.50 -20.55
CA MET A 153 -6.33 2.55 -21.98
C MET A 153 -7.78 2.08 -22.20
N VAL A 154 -8.74 2.80 -21.63
CA VAL A 154 -10.18 2.51 -21.71
C VAL A 154 -10.70 2.73 -23.13
N SER A 155 -11.09 1.64 -23.80
CA SER A 155 -11.96 1.67 -24.98
C SER A 155 -13.33 2.23 -24.60
N CYS A 156 -13.81 3.25 -25.32
CA CYS A 156 -14.69 4.28 -24.75
C CYS A 156 -16.12 4.37 -25.34
N ALA A 157 -16.89 3.27 -25.43
CA ALA A 157 -18.36 3.35 -25.59
C ALA A 157 -19.10 2.07 -25.13
N GLN A 158 -20.21 2.25 -24.41
CA GLN A 158 -20.92 1.18 -23.67
C GLN A 158 -21.66 0.12 -24.52
N ASP A 159 -21.46 0.09 -25.83
CA ASP A 159 -22.07 -0.90 -26.71
C ASP A 159 -21.14 -2.09 -26.97
N ALA A 160 -21.58 -3.04 -27.79
CA ALA A 160 -20.83 -4.26 -28.09
C ALA A 160 -19.55 -4.03 -28.93
N SER A 161 -19.27 -2.79 -29.36
CA SER A 161 -18.15 -2.44 -30.23
C SER A 161 -16.93 -1.87 -29.47
N ASN A 162 -17.08 -1.43 -28.22
CA ASN A 162 -16.09 -0.58 -27.55
C ASN A 162 -16.10 -0.69 -26.00
N PRO A 163 -16.20 -1.92 -25.43
CA PRO A 163 -16.54 -2.16 -24.03
C PRO A 163 -15.56 -1.53 -23.03
N ILE A 164 -16.02 -1.36 -21.79
CA ILE A 164 -15.19 -0.89 -20.68
C ILE A 164 -14.23 -2.02 -20.29
N SER A 165 -12.94 -1.79 -20.51
CA SER A 165 -11.85 -2.66 -20.06
C SER A 165 -11.32 -2.24 -18.68
N PHE A 166 -10.96 -3.23 -17.88
CA PHE A 166 -9.99 -3.09 -16.79
C PHE A 166 -8.78 -3.94 -17.16
N ASP A 167 -7.61 -3.32 -17.25
CA ASP A 167 -6.41 -3.92 -17.83
C ASP A 167 -5.29 -4.08 -16.81
N ALA A 168 -5.11 -5.30 -16.31
CA ALA A 168 -4.10 -5.67 -15.33
C ALA A 168 -2.76 -6.02 -16.00
N TYR A 169 -1.68 -5.32 -15.68
CA TYR A 169 -0.33 -5.57 -16.20
C TYR A 169 0.58 -6.14 -15.12
N MET A 170 1.16 -7.33 -15.33
CA MET A 170 2.04 -7.99 -14.35
C MET A 170 3.48 -7.44 -14.45
N GLY A 171 4.17 -7.39 -13.32
CA GLY A 171 5.58 -7.00 -13.22
C GLY A 171 6.54 -7.94 -13.96
N ARG A 172 7.82 -7.53 -14.07
CA ARG A 172 8.84 -8.30 -14.80
C ARG A 172 9.03 -9.71 -14.24
N ASP A 173 8.84 -9.89 -12.95
CA ASP A 173 9.15 -11.12 -12.22
C ASP A 173 7.89 -11.95 -11.88
N GLU A 174 6.70 -11.34 -11.94
CA GLU A 174 5.41 -12.05 -11.85
C GLU A 174 5.12 -12.81 -13.15
N ASN A 175 4.93 -14.12 -13.10
CA ASN A 175 4.48 -14.89 -14.27
C ASN A 175 3.26 -15.79 -13.98
N PRO A 176 2.17 -15.24 -13.40
CA PRO A 176 0.94 -15.99 -13.15
C PRO A 176 0.26 -16.38 -14.47
N GLU A 177 -0.42 -17.53 -14.51
CA GLU A 177 -1.19 -17.93 -15.71
C GLU A 177 -2.51 -17.15 -15.82
N THR A 178 -3.06 -16.73 -14.67
CA THR A 178 -4.34 -16.03 -14.57
C THR A 178 -4.33 -14.99 -13.45
N VAL A 179 -5.27 -14.04 -13.51
CA VAL A 179 -5.62 -13.20 -12.36
C VAL A 179 -7.11 -13.29 -12.05
N THR A 180 -7.44 -13.27 -10.76
CA THR A 180 -8.81 -13.20 -10.26
C THR A 180 -9.16 -11.77 -9.90
N TRP A 181 -10.14 -11.22 -10.62
CA TRP A 181 -10.71 -9.91 -10.35
C TRP A 181 -11.68 -9.95 -9.18
N LYS A 182 -11.67 -8.88 -8.39
CA LYS A 182 -12.48 -8.69 -7.17
C LYS A 182 -12.89 -7.22 -7.07
N SER A 183 -14.07 -6.96 -6.50
CA SER A 183 -14.58 -5.61 -6.26
C SER A 183 -15.33 -5.54 -4.92
N ASP A 184 -15.55 -4.33 -4.42
CA ASP A 184 -16.43 -4.04 -3.27
C ASP A 184 -17.89 -3.75 -3.67
N VAL A 185 -18.25 -3.88 -4.96
CA VAL A 185 -19.65 -3.95 -5.41
C VAL A 185 -20.35 -5.14 -4.71
N PRO A 186 -21.43 -4.95 -3.92
CA PRO A 186 -21.96 -5.97 -3.01
C PRO A 186 -22.48 -7.27 -3.63
N SER A 187 -22.64 -7.32 -4.95
CA SER A 187 -23.01 -8.54 -5.68
C SER A 187 -22.05 -8.86 -6.84
N PHE A 188 -20.81 -8.35 -6.78
CA PHE A 188 -19.76 -8.74 -7.71
C PHE A 188 -19.52 -10.25 -7.63
N LYS A 189 -19.29 -10.86 -8.78
CA LYS A 189 -18.81 -12.25 -8.85
C LYS A 189 -17.35 -12.17 -9.27
N GLU A 190 -16.50 -12.88 -8.54
CA GLU A 190 -15.09 -12.95 -8.92
C GLU A 190 -14.95 -13.63 -10.28
N GLU A 191 -14.25 -12.97 -11.20
CA GLU A 191 -14.00 -13.47 -12.56
C GLU A 191 -12.49 -13.67 -12.73
N THR A 192 -12.09 -14.80 -13.29
CA THR A 192 -10.67 -15.14 -13.50
C THR A 192 -10.34 -15.07 -14.99
N THR A 193 -9.35 -14.25 -15.35
CA THR A 193 -8.94 -14.01 -16.74
C THR A 193 -7.51 -14.47 -16.98
N PRO A 194 -7.17 -14.98 -18.19
CA PRO A 194 -5.81 -15.43 -18.50
C PRO A 194 -4.86 -14.25 -18.65
N VAL A 195 -3.58 -14.45 -18.34
CA VAL A 195 -2.52 -13.51 -18.70
C VAL A 195 -2.11 -13.78 -20.15
N VAL A 196 -2.35 -12.81 -21.02
CA VAL A 196 -2.04 -12.84 -22.46
C VAL A 196 -0.64 -12.22 -22.72
N PRO A 197 -0.09 -12.30 -23.94
CA PRO A 197 1.21 -11.71 -24.27
C PRO A 197 1.33 -10.23 -23.87
N TYR A 198 2.57 -9.80 -23.63
CA TYR A 198 2.91 -8.53 -22.96
C TYR A 198 2.53 -8.46 -21.47
N LYS A 199 2.31 -9.62 -20.82
CA LYS A 199 1.95 -9.74 -19.40
C LYS A 199 0.68 -8.97 -19.01
N LYS A 200 -0.28 -8.88 -19.93
CA LYS A 200 -1.55 -8.20 -19.74
C LYS A 200 -2.64 -9.21 -19.38
N SER A 201 -3.63 -8.82 -18.58
CA SER A 201 -4.90 -9.54 -18.45
C SER A 201 -6.03 -8.53 -18.42
N THR A 202 -7.15 -8.83 -19.07
CA THR A 202 -8.21 -7.85 -19.33
C THR A 202 -9.57 -8.42 -18.91
N LEU A 203 -10.33 -7.61 -18.17
CA LEU A 203 -11.74 -7.85 -17.85
C LEU A 203 -12.61 -6.83 -18.58
N GLU A 204 -13.55 -7.29 -19.41
CA GLU A 204 -14.38 -6.41 -20.26
C GLU A 204 -15.87 -6.47 -19.92
N TYR A 205 -16.49 -5.30 -19.77
CA TYR A 205 -17.94 -5.17 -19.59
C TYR A 205 -18.58 -4.29 -20.67
N SER A 206 -19.28 -4.96 -21.59
CA SER A 206 -20.23 -4.37 -22.55
C SER A 206 -21.60 -4.03 -21.94
N ASN A 207 -21.78 -4.16 -20.62
CA ASN A 207 -22.96 -3.73 -19.86
C ASN A 207 -22.64 -3.75 -18.35
N MET A 208 -22.81 -2.62 -17.65
CA MET A 208 -22.49 -2.51 -16.22
C MET A 208 -23.35 -3.39 -15.33
N SER A 209 -24.55 -3.80 -15.76
CA SER A 209 -25.41 -4.70 -14.96
C SER A 209 -24.82 -6.09 -14.75
N LYS A 210 -23.75 -6.45 -15.48
CA LYS A 210 -22.97 -7.68 -15.27
C LYS A 210 -22.06 -7.59 -14.04
N ILE A 211 -21.52 -6.40 -13.75
CA ILE A 211 -20.62 -6.13 -12.61
C ILE A 211 -21.37 -6.31 -11.29
N GLY A 212 -22.65 -5.90 -11.24
CA GLY A 212 -23.55 -6.20 -10.14
C GLY A 212 -24.42 -5.02 -9.71
N ASN A 213 -25.03 -5.19 -8.54
CA ASN A 213 -25.94 -4.23 -7.92
C ASN A 213 -25.17 -3.05 -7.32
N MET A 214 -24.94 -2.03 -8.15
CA MET A 214 -24.32 -0.77 -7.75
C MET A 214 -25.39 0.29 -7.39
N GLU A 215 -25.13 1.08 -6.35
CA GLU A 215 -25.94 2.23 -5.99
C GLU A 215 -25.62 3.40 -6.95
N PRO A 216 -26.61 4.04 -7.61
CA PRO A 216 -26.34 5.16 -8.50
C PRO A 216 -25.61 6.31 -7.79
N GLY A 217 -24.57 6.84 -8.42
CA GLY A 217 -23.80 7.97 -7.90
C GLY A 217 -22.78 7.64 -6.81
N LYS A 218 -22.62 6.37 -6.44
CA LYS A 218 -21.59 5.87 -5.52
C LYS A 218 -20.39 5.31 -6.31
N LEU A 219 -19.18 5.46 -5.77
CA LEU A 219 -17.99 4.86 -6.33
C LEU A 219 -17.65 3.54 -5.65
N TYR A 220 -17.05 2.66 -6.44
CA TYR A 220 -16.63 1.31 -6.07
C TYR A 220 -15.19 1.08 -6.54
N ASN A 221 -14.47 0.19 -5.88
CA ASN A 221 -13.09 -0.17 -6.19
C ASN A 221 -13.05 -1.54 -6.86
N ILE A 222 -12.23 -1.71 -7.90
CA ILE A 222 -11.95 -3.00 -8.53
C ILE A 222 -10.45 -3.27 -8.58
N TRP A 223 -10.05 -4.51 -8.32
CA TRP A 223 -8.66 -4.94 -8.26
C TRP A 223 -8.52 -6.39 -8.72
N ALA A 224 -7.45 -6.70 -9.45
CA ALA A 224 -6.99 -8.06 -9.73
C ALA A 224 -6.10 -8.63 -8.60
N VAL A 225 -6.00 -9.95 -8.53
CA VAL A 225 -5.13 -10.71 -7.62
C VAL A 225 -4.53 -11.89 -8.40
N THR A 226 -3.23 -12.16 -8.27
CA THR A 226 -2.60 -13.35 -8.89
C THR A 226 -3.05 -14.65 -8.21
N ASP A 227 -2.80 -15.78 -8.87
CA ASP A 227 -2.82 -17.13 -8.28
C ASP A 227 -1.88 -17.25 -7.06
N GLU A 228 -0.72 -16.59 -7.07
CA GLU A 228 0.19 -16.44 -5.92
C GLU A 228 -0.34 -15.50 -4.81
N GLY A 229 -1.49 -14.85 -5.01
CA GLY A 229 -2.13 -13.97 -4.02
C GLY A 229 -1.62 -12.52 -4.00
N VAL A 230 -0.78 -12.11 -4.95
CA VAL A 230 -0.31 -10.72 -5.07
C VAL A 230 -1.47 -9.84 -5.54
N LYS A 231 -1.80 -8.79 -4.76
CA LYS A 231 -2.93 -7.90 -5.02
C LYS A 231 -2.50 -6.62 -5.74
N SER A 232 -3.20 -6.31 -6.83
CA SER A 232 -3.09 -5.06 -7.58
C SER A 232 -3.41 -3.81 -6.77
N GLN A 233 -2.99 -2.67 -7.32
CA GLN A 233 -3.64 -1.39 -7.02
C GLN A 233 -5.10 -1.40 -7.53
N ALA A 234 -5.97 -0.60 -6.91
CA ALA A 234 -7.37 -0.53 -7.34
C ALA A 234 -7.66 0.69 -8.21
N ALA A 235 -8.38 0.45 -9.31
CA ALA A 235 -9.10 1.49 -10.04
C ALA A 235 -10.44 1.77 -9.33
N ARG A 236 -10.93 3.00 -9.42
CA ARG A 236 -12.21 3.43 -8.81
C ARG A 236 -13.18 3.92 -9.88
N PHE A 237 -14.40 3.41 -9.84
CA PHE A 237 -15.42 3.62 -10.86
C PHE A 237 -16.81 3.79 -10.25
N GLY A 238 -17.73 4.40 -10.98
CA GLY A 238 -19.13 4.53 -10.55
C GLY A 238 -20.10 4.64 -11.72
N ILE A 239 -21.38 4.41 -11.43
CA ILE A 239 -22.46 4.35 -12.42
C ILE A 239 -23.62 5.29 -12.11
N LEU A 240 -24.42 5.57 -13.14
CA LEU A 240 -25.67 6.31 -13.08
C LEU A 240 -26.73 5.56 -13.91
N GLY A 241 -27.72 4.95 -13.24
CA GLY A 241 -28.67 4.05 -13.90
C GLY A 241 -28.01 2.71 -14.23
N ASN A 242 -27.81 2.42 -15.52
CA ASN A 242 -27.07 1.24 -16.00
C ASN A 242 -25.72 1.61 -16.64
N GLU A 243 -25.33 2.88 -16.61
CA GLU A 243 -24.23 3.42 -17.43
C GLU A 243 -23.06 3.88 -16.54
N PRO A 244 -21.78 3.70 -16.94
CA PRO A 244 -20.66 4.42 -16.34
C PRO A 244 -20.89 5.92 -16.26
N MET A 245 -20.32 6.50 -15.22
CA MET A 245 -20.45 7.91 -14.87
C MET A 245 -19.07 8.58 -14.69
N LEU A 246 -18.17 7.89 -14.00
CA LEU A 246 -16.82 8.35 -13.68
C LEU A 246 -15.88 7.16 -13.45
N PHE A 247 -14.67 7.23 -13.99
CA PHE A 247 -13.54 6.36 -13.69
C PHE A 247 -12.33 7.20 -13.29
N PHE A 248 -11.56 6.72 -12.34
CA PHE A 248 -10.23 7.24 -12.00
C PHE A 248 -9.17 6.19 -12.35
N SER A 249 -8.03 6.64 -12.88
CA SER A 249 -6.88 5.78 -13.17
C SER A 249 -6.29 5.19 -11.88
N SER A 250 -5.56 4.09 -11.99
CA SER A 250 -4.85 3.53 -10.85
C SER A 250 -3.72 4.47 -10.35
N PRO A 251 -3.40 4.48 -9.04
CA PRO A 251 -4.27 4.08 -7.92
C PRO A 251 -5.27 5.19 -7.59
N ALA A 252 -6.55 4.85 -7.44
CA ALA A 252 -7.62 5.79 -7.10
C ALA A 252 -8.24 5.50 -5.73
N THR A 253 -7.41 5.55 -4.68
CA THR A 253 -7.75 5.02 -3.36
C THR A 253 -7.43 6.01 -2.24
N ASP A 254 -8.09 5.88 -1.10
CA ASP A 254 -7.90 6.77 0.05
C ASP A 254 -6.52 6.52 0.69
N LYS A 255 -5.49 7.22 0.18
CA LYS A 255 -4.05 6.95 0.38
C LYS A 255 -3.20 8.23 0.41
N THR A 256 -1.92 8.03 0.70
CA THR A 256 -0.85 9.04 0.57
C THR A 256 -0.29 9.10 -0.85
N TYR A 257 -0.03 10.30 -1.37
CA TYR A 257 0.55 10.57 -2.70
C TYR A 257 1.55 11.74 -2.62
N PRO A 258 2.61 11.81 -3.43
CA PRO A 258 3.51 12.97 -3.50
C PRO A 258 2.86 14.16 -4.24
N THR A 259 3.40 15.38 -4.08
CA THR A 259 2.86 16.58 -4.73
C THR A 259 2.95 16.58 -6.27
N ASP A 260 3.88 15.83 -6.85
CA ASP A 260 4.06 15.67 -8.30
C ASP A 260 3.12 14.62 -8.93
N TYR A 261 2.43 13.81 -8.12
CA TYR A 261 1.48 12.82 -8.64
C TYR A 261 0.24 13.47 -9.25
N VAL A 262 -0.01 13.15 -10.52
CA VAL A 262 -1.20 13.55 -11.27
C VAL A 262 -2.23 12.42 -11.23
N LEU A 263 -3.40 12.67 -10.63
CA LEU A 263 -4.52 11.74 -10.66
C LEU A 263 -5.29 11.94 -11.97
N GLN A 264 -5.31 10.91 -12.83
CA GLN A 264 -6.10 10.91 -14.06
C GLN A 264 -7.51 10.37 -13.83
N PHE A 265 -8.47 10.89 -14.60
CA PHE A 265 -9.86 10.43 -14.57
C PHE A 265 -10.56 10.65 -15.91
N VAL A 266 -11.56 9.82 -16.21
CA VAL A 266 -12.42 9.91 -17.39
C VAL A 266 -13.88 9.96 -16.95
N VAL A 267 -14.65 10.82 -17.58
CA VAL A 267 -16.08 11.06 -17.27
C VAL A 267 -16.92 10.65 -18.46
N PHE A 268 -18.09 10.05 -18.19
CA PHE A 268 -19.03 9.65 -19.23
C PHE A 268 -20.41 10.27 -18.98
N PHE A 269 -21.02 10.84 -20.02
CA PHE A 269 -22.33 11.48 -19.98
C PHE A 269 -23.24 10.95 -21.09
N HIS A 270 -24.42 10.43 -20.74
CA HIS A 270 -25.37 9.90 -21.72
C HIS A 270 -26.06 11.01 -22.54
N PRO A 271 -25.91 11.07 -23.88
CA PRO A 271 -26.42 12.18 -24.70
C PRO A 271 -27.95 12.35 -24.70
N GLY A 272 -28.71 11.25 -24.56
CA GLY A 272 -30.18 11.26 -24.53
C GLY A 272 -30.82 11.99 -23.34
N SER A 273 -30.03 12.43 -22.35
CA SER A 273 -30.50 13.15 -21.15
C SER A 273 -30.78 14.64 -21.36
N ALA A 274 -30.54 15.18 -22.56
CA ALA A 274 -30.54 16.62 -22.87
C ALA A 274 -31.85 17.41 -22.62
N GLY A 275 -32.94 16.75 -22.20
CA GLY A 275 -34.22 17.39 -21.91
C GLY A 275 -34.33 18.05 -20.51
N SER A 276 -33.63 17.55 -19.49
CA SER A 276 -33.74 18.11 -18.13
C SER A 276 -32.55 17.77 -17.21
N GLY A 277 -31.61 18.72 -17.08
CA GLY A 277 -30.48 18.63 -16.17
C GLY A 277 -29.28 17.86 -16.74
N LYS A 278 -28.26 18.61 -17.19
CA LYS A 278 -26.94 18.01 -17.46
C LYS A 278 -26.28 17.63 -16.11
N PRO A 279 -25.66 16.46 -15.97
CA PRO A 279 -24.78 16.17 -14.84
C PRO A 279 -23.61 17.17 -14.81
N SER A 280 -23.17 17.57 -13.61
CA SER A 280 -22.13 18.59 -13.39
C SER A 280 -21.18 18.16 -12.27
N ILE A 281 -19.94 17.84 -12.65
CA ILE A 281 -18.93 17.30 -11.73
C ILE A 281 -18.05 18.43 -11.21
N LYS A 282 -18.15 18.69 -9.90
CA LYS A 282 -17.34 19.69 -9.21
C LYS A 282 -16.33 19.03 -8.28
N LEU A 283 -15.07 19.02 -8.72
CA LEU A 283 -13.91 18.59 -7.94
C LEU A 283 -13.42 19.75 -7.05
N VAL A 284 -12.90 19.47 -5.85
CA VAL A 284 -12.66 20.49 -4.80
C VAL A 284 -11.35 20.26 -4.02
N GLY A 285 -10.19 20.39 -4.69
CA GLY A 285 -8.89 20.07 -4.06
C GLY A 285 -7.76 21.08 -4.27
N ASP A 286 -7.69 22.14 -3.45
CA ASP A 286 -6.46 22.56 -2.71
C ASP A 286 -6.68 23.78 -1.78
N GLY A 287 -7.74 24.56 -2.03
CA GLY A 287 -8.02 25.84 -1.37
C GLY A 287 -8.40 26.91 -2.39
N ASN A 288 -7.77 26.87 -3.57
CA ASN A 288 -8.32 27.42 -4.79
C ASN A 288 -9.22 26.35 -5.43
N SER A 289 -10.54 26.47 -5.25
CA SER A 289 -11.46 25.51 -5.84
C SER A 289 -11.50 25.64 -7.37
N LYS A 290 -10.65 24.88 -8.07
CA LYS A 290 -10.84 24.54 -9.49
C LYS A 290 -12.07 23.65 -9.64
N SER A 291 -13.25 24.25 -9.56
CA SER A 291 -14.45 23.56 -10.03
C SER A 291 -14.36 23.43 -11.55
N PHE A 292 -14.48 22.20 -12.05
CA PHE A 292 -14.61 21.93 -13.47
C PHE A 292 -16.05 22.19 -13.95
N ASP A 293 -16.65 23.29 -13.47
CA ASP A 293 -18.00 23.72 -13.82
C ASP A 293 -18.05 23.94 -15.35
N SER A 294 -18.81 23.07 -16.03
CA SER A 294 -19.00 23.00 -17.51
C SER A 294 -17.80 22.56 -18.38
N GLY A 295 -16.63 22.24 -17.81
CA GLY A 295 -15.40 22.02 -18.58
C GLY A 295 -15.09 20.58 -19.03
N VAL A 296 -15.77 19.56 -18.48
CA VAL A 296 -15.41 18.15 -18.74
C VAL A 296 -16.12 17.60 -19.98
N ASN A 297 -15.35 17.26 -21.02
CA ASN A 297 -15.82 16.50 -22.16
C ASN A 297 -16.06 15.02 -21.78
N SER A 298 -17.15 14.43 -22.27
CA SER A 298 -17.43 13.00 -22.09
C SER A 298 -16.48 12.16 -22.93
N GLY A 299 -15.70 11.28 -22.29
CA GLY A 299 -14.72 10.40 -22.93
C GLY A 299 -13.29 10.93 -23.00
N ASP A 300 -13.04 12.21 -22.64
CA ASP A 300 -11.68 12.75 -22.57
C ASP A 300 -10.99 12.40 -21.24
N TYR A 301 -9.65 12.29 -21.28
CA TYR A 301 -8.81 12.15 -20.09
C TYR A 301 -8.60 13.51 -19.43
N ASN A 302 -8.86 13.57 -18.12
CA ASN A 302 -8.77 14.77 -17.30
C ASN A 302 -7.74 14.54 -16.17
N ASN A 303 -7.12 15.63 -15.70
CA ASN A 303 -6.00 15.59 -14.75
C ASN A 303 -6.30 16.41 -13.48
N ILE A 304 -5.99 15.86 -12.30
CA ILE A 304 -5.92 16.59 -11.02
C ILE A 304 -4.47 16.57 -10.53
N SER A 305 -3.95 17.73 -10.13
CA SER A 305 -2.61 17.91 -9.56
C SER A 305 -2.66 18.89 -8.38
N TRP A 306 -1.65 18.84 -7.51
CA TRP A 306 -1.71 19.44 -6.18
C TRP A 306 -0.61 20.51 -6.03
N SER A 307 -0.99 21.75 -5.72
CA SER A 307 -0.01 22.83 -5.53
C SER A 307 0.71 22.78 -4.17
N THR A 308 0.15 22.10 -3.18
CA THR A 308 0.70 21.98 -1.82
C THR A 308 0.41 20.62 -1.19
N PRO A 309 1.25 20.18 -0.23
CA PRO A 309 0.94 19.07 0.67
C PRO A 309 -0.33 19.28 1.52
N GLY A 310 -0.62 18.28 2.36
CA GLY A 310 -1.75 18.24 3.30
C GLY A 310 -2.88 17.32 2.84
N LYS A 311 -3.85 17.10 3.72
CA LYS A 311 -5.07 16.36 3.41
C LYS A 311 -5.87 17.12 2.35
N LYS A 312 -6.29 16.42 1.30
CA LYS A 312 -7.17 16.91 0.23
C LYS A 312 -8.38 15.99 0.14
N GLU A 313 -9.47 16.50 -0.42
CA GLU A 313 -10.63 15.68 -0.77
C GLU A 313 -10.96 15.90 -2.25
N VAL A 314 -11.24 14.84 -2.98
CA VAL A 314 -11.83 14.89 -4.30
C VAL A 314 -13.30 14.51 -4.12
N ILE A 315 -14.08 15.52 -3.75
CA ILE A 315 -15.54 15.44 -3.78
C ILE A 315 -15.97 15.38 -5.24
N THR A 316 -16.94 14.53 -5.52
CA THR A 316 -17.63 14.42 -6.81
C THR A 316 -19.10 14.78 -6.59
N TYR A 317 -19.72 15.39 -7.60
CA TYR A 317 -21.14 15.74 -7.56
C TYR A 317 -21.78 15.35 -8.89
N PHE A 318 -23.03 14.89 -8.84
CA PHE A 318 -23.81 14.50 -10.01
C PHE A 318 -25.26 14.92 -9.81
N VAL A 319 -25.89 15.45 -10.84
CA VAL A 319 -27.32 15.80 -10.85
C VAL A 319 -28.01 14.94 -11.89
N TYR A 320 -29.07 14.24 -11.50
CA TYR A 320 -29.87 13.40 -12.39
C TYR A 320 -31.36 13.53 -12.06
N GLY A 321 -32.11 14.12 -12.99
CA GLY A 321 -33.46 14.58 -12.71
C GLY A 321 -33.47 15.59 -11.55
N SER A 322 -34.23 15.30 -10.49
CA SER A 322 -34.28 16.10 -9.25
C SER A 322 -33.35 15.63 -8.13
N LYS A 323 -32.52 14.60 -8.37
CA LYS A 323 -31.62 14.04 -7.35
C LYS A 323 -30.19 14.54 -7.53
N VAL A 324 -29.54 14.78 -6.41
CA VAL A 324 -28.09 15.04 -6.32
C VAL A 324 -27.44 13.83 -5.67
N TYR A 325 -26.32 13.40 -6.24
CA TYR A 325 -25.45 12.34 -5.72
C TYR A 325 -24.05 12.91 -5.54
N SER A 326 -23.29 12.34 -4.59
CA SER A 326 -21.91 12.77 -4.32
C SER A 326 -21.13 11.68 -3.59
N ASP A 327 -19.86 11.52 -3.96
CA ASP A 327 -18.89 10.67 -3.26
C ASP A 327 -17.58 11.44 -3.04
N THR A 328 -16.76 11.03 -2.07
CA THR A 328 -15.56 11.76 -1.64
C THR A 328 -14.35 10.83 -1.46
N LEU A 329 -13.41 10.91 -2.41
CA LEU A 329 -12.08 10.31 -2.30
C LEU A 329 -11.19 11.18 -1.39
N LYS A 330 -10.54 10.60 -0.38
CA LYS A 330 -9.76 11.32 0.64
C LYS A 330 -8.27 11.03 0.49
N LEU A 331 -7.50 12.07 0.19
CA LEU A 331 -6.09 11.98 -0.19
C LEU A 331 -5.21 12.65 0.87
N ASN A 332 -4.03 12.09 1.09
CA ASN A 332 -2.99 12.71 1.91
C ASN A 332 -1.81 13.09 1.01
N ILE A 333 -1.69 14.35 0.63
CA ILE A 333 -0.59 14.79 -0.24
C ILE A 333 0.62 15.11 0.64
N ILE A 334 1.78 14.51 0.35
CA ILE A 334 3.06 14.79 1.03
C ILE A 334 4.05 15.45 0.05
N PRO A 335 5.10 16.16 0.52
CA PRO A 335 6.03 16.84 -0.38
C PRO A 335 6.77 15.86 -1.31
N GLU A 336 7.24 14.74 -0.75
CA GLU A 336 7.97 13.69 -1.44
C GLU A 336 7.68 12.35 -0.76
N TRP A 337 7.81 11.25 -1.50
CA TRP A 337 7.97 9.91 -0.93
C TRP A 337 9.47 9.59 -0.75
N PRO A 338 9.88 8.75 0.23
CA PRO A 338 9.10 8.25 1.37
C PRO A 338 8.80 9.33 2.43
N GLU A 339 7.78 9.10 3.26
CA GLU A 339 7.51 9.97 4.42
C GLU A 339 8.54 9.72 5.53
N ILE A 340 9.31 10.75 5.91
CA ILE A 340 10.27 10.68 7.02
C ILE A 340 9.53 10.90 8.35
N LYS A 341 9.65 9.95 9.26
CA LYS A 341 9.09 9.98 10.62
C LYS A 341 10.21 9.98 11.65
N TYR A 342 10.05 10.79 12.69
CA TYR A 342 11.00 10.86 13.80
C TYR A 342 10.51 10.03 15.00
N VAL A 343 11.43 9.30 15.65
CA VAL A 343 11.21 8.50 16.86
C VAL A 343 12.28 8.80 17.93
N ASN A 344 12.00 8.47 19.19
CA ASN A 344 12.79 8.86 20.36
C ASN A 344 13.78 7.76 20.82
#